data_AF-A0A482XIF6-F1
#
_entry.id   AF-A0A482XIF6-F1
#
_cell.length_a   1.000
_cell.length_b   1.000
_cell.length_c   1.000
_cell.angle_alpha   90.00
_cell.angle_beta   90.00
_cell.angle_gamma   90.00
#
_symmetry.space_group_name_H-M   'P 1'
#
loop_
_entity.id
_entity.type
_entity.pdbx_description
1 polymer ?
#
loop_
_entity_poly.entity_id
_entity_poly.type
_entity_poly.pdbx_seq_one_letter_code
_entity_poly.pdbx_strand_id
1 'polypeptide(L)'
;MSIKNLHLQDFRGRVDSIVPNKACILFTRAGKEERALVMYDRVKFSGNSLPDNGKFDDYIKEGMVVSFSAHQIYETGHDRCGWFVTQIMADEVNRKLFPYLYCNDLATHGVFNKCGTVVYLANRQGVLTFKSDNGRQENVFFLASKLFIRSTRFKSNLKGSTQVEEGTEMYFDAVPCHNQENEFECQWFATVISNNPRAMFICGEGHVLAIINAEYGIALGSIKPNIWQSILFHRSMCFLFQLNLSTKDLREVFKKGDKINFIAVPSPKKFIAQMIATQISIYTDPRLGPQL
;
A
#
# COMPACT_ATOMS: atom_id res chain seq x y z
N MET A 1 -10.05 6.69 -13.10
CA MET A 1 -9.73 5.47 -12.33
C MET A 1 -10.05 5.71 -10.86
N SER A 2 -10.90 4.88 -10.26
CA SER A 2 -11.27 4.98 -8.84
C SER A 2 -10.45 3.96 -8.05
N ILE A 3 -9.83 4.40 -6.96
CA ILE A 3 -8.97 3.56 -6.12
C ILE A 3 -9.88 2.83 -5.12
N LYS A 4 -9.78 1.50 -5.07
CA LYS A 4 -10.57 0.65 -4.17
C LYS A 4 -9.89 0.53 -2.80
N ASN A 5 -8.56 0.43 -2.81
CA ASN A 5 -7.73 0.47 -1.61
C ASN A 5 -6.62 1.50 -1.80
N LEU A 6 -6.57 2.46 -0.88
CA LEU A 6 -5.61 3.57 -0.92
C LEU A 6 -4.17 3.11 -0.68
N HIS A 7 -3.95 1.91 -0.14
CA HIS A 7 -2.63 1.44 0.22
C HIS A 7 -1.80 0.94 -0.94
N LEU A 8 -0.54 1.35 -0.93
CA LEU A 8 0.47 0.82 -1.82
C LEU A 8 0.97 -0.53 -1.28
N GLN A 9 1.09 -1.52 -2.16
CA GLN A 9 1.60 -2.85 -1.83
C GLN A 9 2.69 -3.24 -2.81
N ASP A 10 3.72 -3.92 -2.30
CA ASP A 10 4.82 -4.44 -3.09
C ASP A 10 4.55 -5.87 -3.52
N PHE A 11 4.77 -6.14 -4.80
CA PHE A 11 4.57 -7.43 -5.43
C PHE A 11 5.76 -7.80 -6.32
N ARG A 12 5.80 -9.07 -6.71
CA ARG A 12 6.70 -9.58 -7.74
C ARG A 12 5.86 -10.34 -8.75
N GLY A 13 6.07 -10.07 -10.03
CA GLY A 13 5.26 -10.63 -11.10
C GLY A 13 6.01 -10.71 -12.42
N ARG A 14 5.36 -11.29 -13.41
CA ARG A 14 5.85 -11.43 -14.78
C ARG A 14 5.06 -10.52 -15.71
N VAL A 15 5.76 -9.77 -16.55
CA VAL A 15 5.15 -8.99 -17.63
C VAL A 15 4.47 -9.97 -18.59
N ASP A 16 3.15 -9.81 -18.74
CA ASP A 16 2.29 -10.72 -19.48
C ASP A 16 2.06 -10.25 -20.91
N SER A 17 1.72 -8.98 -21.07
CA SER A 17 1.46 -8.38 -22.38
C SER A 17 1.90 -6.94 -22.39
N ILE A 18 2.49 -6.49 -23.50
CA ILE A 18 2.82 -5.09 -23.74
C ILE A 18 2.05 -4.60 -24.96
N VAL A 19 1.40 -3.44 -24.84
CA VAL A 19 0.77 -2.74 -25.94
C VAL A 19 1.16 -1.26 -25.87
N PRO A 20 0.92 -0.44 -26.92
CA PRO A 20 1.36 0.95 -26.90
C PRO A 20 0.90 1.68 -25.64
N ASN A 21 1.86 2.26 -24.91
CA ASN A 21 1.68 3.05 -23.69
C ASN A 21 1.09 2.33 -22.47
N LYS A 22 0.96 0.99 -22.47
CA LYS A 22 0.59 0.22 -21.28
C LYS A 22 1.16 -1.21 -21.28
N ALA A 23 1.38 -1.75 -20.09
CA ALA A 23 1.76 -3.16 -19.90
C ALA A 23 0.93 -3.80 -18.80
N CYS A 24 0.73 -5.12 -18.88
CA CYS A 24 0.10 -5.90 -17.83
C CYS A 24 1.14 -6.78 -17.15
N ILE A 25 1.12 -6.82 -15.82
CA ILE A 25 1.93 -7.73 -15.00
C ILE A 25 1.01 -8.75 -14.34
N LEU A 26 1.28 -10.03 -14.58
CA LEU A 26 0.68 -11.14 -13.85
C LEU A 26 1.47 -11.40 -12.58
N PHE A 27 0.79 -11.53 -11.45
CA PHE A 27 1.42 -11.84 -10.18
C PHE A 27 0.52 -12.72 -9.32
N THR A 28 1.11 -13.42 -8.36
CA THR A 28 0.36 -14.29 -7.46
C THR A 28 0.15 -13.60 -6.12
N ARG A 29 -1.11 -13.53 -5.68
CA ARG A 29 -1.47 -13.04 -4.34
C ARG A 29 -2.49 -13.98 -3.72
N ALA A 30 -2.21 -14.44 -2.50
CA ALA A 30 -3.05 -15.41 -1.79
C ALA A 30 -3.38 -16.66 -2.64
N GLY A 31 -2.41 -17.14 -3.43
CA GLY A 31 -2.56 -18.31 -4.30
C GLY A 31 -3.43 -18.08 -5.55
N LYS A 32 -3.90 -16.86 -5.80
CA LYS A 32 -4.61 -16.48 -7.03
C LYS A 32 -3.72 -15.65 -7.93
N GLU A 33 -3.87 -15.86 -9.23
CA GLU A 33 -3.26 -15.01 -10.24
C GLU A 33 -4.08 -13.72 -10.36
N GLU A 34 -3.40 -12.58 -10.27
CA GLU A 34 -3.96 -11.24 -10.33
C GLU A 34 -3.23 -10.44 -11.41
N ARG A 35 -3.87 -9.38 -11.92
CA ARG A 35 -3.34 -8.52 -12.98
C ARG A 35 -3.17 -7.08 -12.52
N ALA A 36 -1.98 -6.54 -12.76
CA ALA A 36 -1.65 -5.15 -12.52
C ALA A 36 -1.39 -4.40 -13.82
N LEU A 37 -2.02 -3.23 -13.96
CA LEU A 37 -1.86 -2.34 -15.09
C LEU A 37 -0.72 -1.35 -14.84
N VAL A 38 0.17 -1.24 -15.82
CA VAL A 38 1.27 -0.27 -15.87
C VAL A 38 0.98 0.70 -17.01
N MET A 39 1.09 2.00 -16.77
CA MET A 39 0.96 3.03 -17.80
C MET A 39 2.30 3.74 -18.01
N TYR A 40 2.64 4.05 -19.27
CA TYR A 40 3.98 4.54 -19.63
C TYR A 40 4.30 5.86 -18.96
N ASP A 41 3.33 6.77 -18.96
CA ASP A 41 3.39 8.10 -18.35
C ASP A 41 3.33 8.09 -16.81
N ARG A 42 3.13 6.93 -16.19
CA ARG A 42 2.92 6.79 -14.73
C ARG A 42 3.88 5.85 -14.05
N VAL A 43 4.68 5.13 -14.82
CA VAL A 43 5.64 4.19 -14.29
C VAL A 43 7.00 4.88 -14.15
N LYS A 44 7.64 4.60 -13.02
CA LYS A 44 9.02 4.95 -12.80
C LYS A 44 9.87 3.69 -12.91
N PHE A 45 10.98 3.77 -13.65
CA PHE A 45 11.99 2.74 -13.73
C PHE A 45 13.23 3.21 -12.97
N SER A 46 13.62 2.48 -11.92
CA SER A 46 14.70 2.90 -11.00
C SER A 46 14.52 4.33 -10.47
N GLY A 47 13.26 4.70 -10.18
CA GLY A 47 12.89 6.03 -9.65
C GLY A 47 12.79 7.15 -10.70
N ASN A 48 13.16 6.91 -11.96
CA ASN A 48 13.07 7.88 -13.05
C ASN A 48 11.82 7.67 -13.89
N SER A 49 11.17 8.78 -14.27
CA SER A 49 10.10 8.78 -15.26
C SER A 49 10.67 8.38 -16.64
N LEU A 50 9.89 7.64 -17.42
CA LEU A 50 10.32 7.24 -18.77
C LEU A 50 10.29 8.46 -19.72
N PRO A 51 11.15 8.52 -20.76
CA PRO A 51 11.17 9.64 -21.71
C PRO A 51 9.86 9.73 -22.50
N ASP A 52 9.37 10.94 -22.76
CA ASP A 52 8.05 11.18 -23.39
C ASP A 52 7.83 10.47 -24.74
N ASN A 53 8.90 10.14 -25.47
CA ASN A 53 8.86 9.50 -26.79
C ASN A 53 9.40 8.06 -26.83
N GLY A 54 9.68 7.45 -25.67
CA GLY A 54 10.18 6.07 -25.62
C GLY A 54 9.06 5.03 -25.76
N LYS A 55 9.45 3.76 -25.88
CA LYS A 55 8.51 2.63 -25.93
C LYS A 55 8.66 1.77 -24.70
N PHE A 56 7.56 1.20 -24.21
CA PHE A 56 7.60 0.25 -23.10
C PHE A 56 8.55 -0.91 -23.35
N ASP A 57 8.56 -1.41 -24.59
CA ASP A 57 9.41 -2.51 -25.03
C ASP A 57 10.91 -2.21 -24.85
N ASP A 58 11.32 -0.95 -24.78
CA ASP A 58 12.72 -0.58 -24.59
C ASP A 58 13.17 -0.80 -23.13
N TYR A 59 12.23 -0.88 -22.17
CA TYR A 59 12.49 -0.95 -20.74
C TYR A 59 12.02 -2.23 -20.08
N ILE A 60 10.95 -2.84 -20.59
CA ILE A 60 10.39 -4.10 -20.11
C ILE A 60 10.06 -4.99 -21.31
N LYS A 61 10.19 -6.31 -21.13
CA LYS A 61 9.86 -7.30 -22.17
C LYS A 61 8.79 -8.25 -21.64
N GLU A 62 7.96 -8.78 -22.53
CA GLU A 62 7.07 -9.89 -22.19
C GLU A 62 7.87 -11.07 -21.62
N GLY A 63 7.35 -11.69 -20.57
CA GLY A 63 8.05 -12.73 -19.82
C GLY A 63 9.04 -12.22 -18.76
N MET A 64 9.37 -10.91 -18.74
CA MET A 64 10.29 -10.34 -17.76
C MET A 64 9.70 -10.40 -16.35
N VAL A 65 10.48 -10.85 -15.37
CA VAL A 65 10.10 -10.79 -13.96
C VAL A 65 10.52 -9.44 -13.39
N VAL A 66 9.58 -8.76 -12.73
CA VAL A 66 9.76 -7.44 -12.14
C VAL A 66 9.17 -7.40 -10.72
N SER A 67 9.82 -6.63 -9.86
CA SER A 67 9.22 -6.21 -8.59
C SER A 67 8.51 -4.88 -8.82
N PHE A 68 7.39 -4.63 -8.15
CA PHE A 68 6.63 -3.41 -8.39
C PHE A 68 5.76 -3.04 -7.19
N SER A 69 5.41 -1.76 -7.11
CA SER A 69 4.48 -1.23 -6.11
C SER A 69 3.17 -0.84 -6.78
N ALA A 70 2.02 -1.27 -6.22
CA ALA A 70 0.72 -1.03 -6.82
C ALA A 70 -0.39 -0.73 -5.79
N HIS A 71 -1.39 0.03 -6.24
CA HIS A 71 -2.65 0.25 -5.51
C HIS A 71 -3.75 -0.63 -6.08
N GLN A 72 -4.69 -1.07 -5.24
CA GLN A 72 -5.87 -1.76 -5.72
C GLN A 72 -6.87 -0.76 -6.31
N ILE A 73 -7.31 -1.01 -7.54
CA ILE A 73 -8.31 -0.22 -8.24
C ILE A 73 -9.58 -1.05 -8.44
N TYR A 74 -10.69 -0.39 -8.75
CA TYR A 74 -11.82 -1.13 -9.31
C TYR A 74 -11.40 -1.67 -10.69
N GLU A 75 -11.63 -2.96 -10.92
CA GLU A 75 -11.43 -3.56 -12.25
C GLU A 75 -12.20 -2.73 -13.26
N THR A 76 -11.46 -2.11 -14.18
CA THR A 76 -12.03 -1.21 -15.18
C THR A 76 -11.42 -1.51 -16.54
N GLY A 77 -12.23 -1.42 -17.60
CA GLY A 77 -11.80 -1.60 -18.98
C GLY A 77 -11.63 -3.06 -19.43
N HIS A 78 -11.18 -3.24 -20.67
CA HIS A 78 -10.99 -4.54 -21.31
C HIS A 78 -9.83 -5.35 -20.73
N ASP A 79 -8.89 -4.69 -20.04
CA ASP A 79 -7.66 -5.30 -19.55
C ASP A 79 -7.88 -6.15 -18.28
N ARG A 80 -9.01 -5.97 -17.59
CA ARG A 80 -9.39 -6.69 -16.35
C ARG A 80 -8.31 -6.63 -15.26
N CYS A 81 -7.67 -5.48 -15.10
CA CYS A 81 -6.67 -5.27 -14.06
C CYS A 81 -7.32 -4.72 -12.78
N GLY A 82 -7.13 -5.43 -11.66
CA GLY A 82 -7.56 -5.01 -10.33
C GLY A 82 -6.53 -4.12 -9.61
N TRP A 83 -5.36 -3.92 -10.23
CA TRP A 83 -4.22 -3.22 -9.63
C TRP A 83 -3.64 -2.19 -10.59
N PHE A 84 -3.15 -1.08 -10.04
CA PHE A 84 -2.48 -0.03 -10.78
C PHE A 84 -1.06 0.17 -10.25
N VAL A 85 -0.08 -0.04 -11.11
CA VAL A 85 1.34 0.05 -10.78
C VAL A 85 1.79 1.50 -10.77
N THR A 86 2.46 1.90 -9.69
CA THR A 86 3.04 3.25 -9.54
C THR A 86 4.55 3.27 -9.73
N GLN A 87 5.22 2.14 -9.53
CA GLN A 87 6.66 2.03 -9.64
C GLN A 87 7.05 0.60 -10.01
N ILE A 88 8.00 0.47 -10.94
CA ILE A 88 8.67 -0.81 -11.21
C ILE A 88 10.09 -0.75 -10.64
N MET A 89 10.41 -1.74 -9.83
CA MET A 89 11.73 -2.03 -9.31
C MET A 89 12.27 -3.22 -10.09
N ALA A 90 13.31 -3.01 -10.89
CA ALA A 90 13.92 -4.13 -11.59
C ALA A 90 14.55 -5.10 -10.59
N ASP A 91 14.29 -6.40 -10.82
CA ASP A 91 14.80 -7.51 -10.00
C ASP A 91 16.35 -7.52 -9.94
N GLU A 92 16.94 -7.95 -8.82
CA GLU A 92 18.40 -8.06 -8.62
C GLU A 92 19.07 -8.91 -9.71
N VAL A 93 18.34 -9.92 -10.23
CA VAL A 93 18.79 -10.77 -11.35
C VAL A 93 18.96 -9.95 -12.65
N ASN A 94 18.10 -8.97 -12.89
CA ASN A 94 18.16 -8.10 -14.08
C ASN A 94 19.21 -6.98 -13.95
N ARG A 95 19.56 -6.60 -12.71
CA ARG A 95 20.65 -5.65 -12.43
C ARG A 95 22.01 -6.16 -12.93
N LYS A 96 22.20 -7.49 -12.96
CA LYS A 96 23.38 -8.14 -13.56
C LYS A 96 23.35 -8.17 -15.09
N LEU A 97 22.18 -8.26 -15.70
CA LEU A 97 22.03 -8.42 -17.16
C LEU A 97 22.05 -7.08 -17.90
N PHE A 98 21.59 -5.98 -17.29
CA PHE A 98 21.49 -4.67 -17.94
C PHE A 98 22.08 -3.51 -17.11
N PRO A 99 23.33 -3.60 -16.62
CA PRO A 99 23.92 -2.66 -15.65
C PRO A 99 23.87 -1.19 -16.07
N TYR A 100 23.88 -0.90 -17.37
CA TYR A 100 23.86 0.46 -17.94
C TYR A 100 22.50 1.18 -17.84
N LEU A 101 21.40 0.46 -17.58
CA LEU A 101 20.08 1.05 -17.31
C LEU A 101 19.90 1.44 -15.83
N TYR A 102 20.89 1.16 -14.98
CA TYR A 102 20.81 1.34 -13.53
C TYR A 102 21.81 2.40 -13.09
N CYS A 103 21.33 3.64 -12.94
CA CYS A 103 22.09 4.64 -12.21
C CYS A 103 22.04 4.28 -10.71
N ASN A 104 23.20 4.32 -10.06
CA ASN A 104 23.45 3.80 -8.72
C ASN A 104 22.47 4.36 -7.66
N ASP A 105 22.12 3.46 -6.71
CA ASP A 105 21.68 3.71 -5.32
C ASP A 105 20.21 3.87 -4.86
N LEU A 106 19.16 3.86 -5.69
CA LEU A 106 17.78 3.95 -5.15
C LEU A 106 16.77 2.92 -5.69
N ALA A 107 17.04 1.64 -5.49
CA ALA A 107 15.96 0.64 -5.36
C ALA A 107 15.39 0.69 -3.92
N THR A 108 15.02 1.89 -3.45
CA THR A 108 14.37 2.05 -2.15
C THR A 108 12.90 1.67 -2.29
N HIS A 109 12.46 0.72 -1.46
CA HIS A 109 11.06 0.41 -1.28
C HIS A 109 10.28 1.68 -0.94
N GLY A 110 8.99 1.71 -1.30
CA GLY A 110 8.09 2.78 -0.88
C GLY A 110 8.07 2.95 0.64
N VAL A 111 7.68 4.15 1.06
CA VAL A 111 7.35 4.45 2.45
C VAL A 111 5.85 4.21 2.62
N PHE A 112 5.50 3.32 3.54
CA PHE A 112 4.11 2.89 3.73
C PHE A 112 3.63 3.23 5.13
N ASN A 113 2.39 3.72 5.22
CA ASN A 113 1.66 3.99 6.44
C ASN A 113 2.44 4.86 7.43
N LYS A 114 3.00 5.96 6.95
CA LYS A 114 3.70 6.93 7.79
C LYS A 114 2.81 8.10 8.16
N CYS A 115 3.16 8.71 9.28
CA CYS A 115 2.62 9.99 9.71
C CYS A 115 3.70 11.05 9.55
N GLY A 116 3.36 12.16 8.92
CA GLY A 116 4.23 13.31 8.74
C GLY A 116 3.50 14.60 9.10
N THR A 117 4.25 15.65 9.37
CA THR A 117 3.73 16.97 9.66
C THR A 117 3.79 17.82 8.39
N VAL A 118 2.70 18.51 8.05
CA VAL A 118 2.67 19.47 6.94
C VAL A 118 3.59 20.63 7.30
N VAL A 119 4.63 20.86 6.51
CA VAL A 119 5.60 21.95 6.74
C VAL A 119 5.49 23.07 5.71
N TYR A 120 4.79 22.82 4.60
CA TYR A 120 4.58 23.82 3.55
C TYR A 120 3.32 23.54 2.74
N LEU A 121 2.54 24.58 2.45
CA LEU A 121 1.37 24.52 1.55
C LEU A 121 1.38 25.63 0.48
N ALA A 122 1.23 25.20 -0.77
CA ALA A 122 0.91 26.05 -1.92
C ALA A 122 -0.48 25.72 -2.47
N ASN A 123 -0.92 26.35 -3.56
CA ASN A 123 -2.29 26.18 -4.04
C ASN A 123 -2.64 24.72 -4.36
N ARG A 124 -1.78 23.99 -5.08
CA ARG A 124 -2.06 22.61 -5.53
C ARG A 124 -1.05 21.57 -5.04
N GLN A 125 -0.12 21.98 -4.19
CA GLN A 125 0.97 21.14 -3.73
C GLN A 125 1.40 21.50 -2.31
N GLY A 126 2.12 20.58 -1.66
CA GLY A 126 2.66 20.80 -0.33
C GLY A 126 3.79 19.84 -0.02
N VAL A 127 4.36 20.00 1.18
CA VAL A 127 5.44 19.16 1.70
C VAL A 127 5.08 18.67 3.10
N LEU A 128 5.28 17.38 3.32
CA LEU A 128 5.27 16.74 4.64
C LEU A 128 6.70 16.45 5.07
N THR A 129 6.98 16.56 6.35
CA THR A 129 8.22 16.07 6.96
C THR A 129 7.90 14.92 7.89
N PHE A 130 8.69 13.85 7.83
CA PHE A 130 8.54 12.69 8.70
C PHE A 130 9.90 12.16 9.14
N LYS A 131 9.89 11.40 10.24
CA LYS A 131 11.07 10.68 10.70
C LYS A 131 11.06 9.26 10.12
N SER A 132 12.06 8.94 9.30
CA SER A 132 12.19 7.61 8.72
C SER A 132 12.68 6.59 9.76
N ASP A 133 12.69 5.30 9.39
CA ASP A 133 13.02 4.20 10.30
C ASP A 133 14.46 4.25 10.81
N ASN A 134 15.38 4.89 10.07
CA ASN A 134 16.76 5.14 10.49
C ASN A 134 16.89 6.39 11.40
N GLY A 135 15.78 7.08 11.68
CA GLY A 135 15.73 8.26 12.53
C GLY A 135 16.05 9.58 11.84
N ARG A 136 16.29 9.60 10.53
CA ARG A 136 16.49 10.84 9.75
C ARG A 136 15.17 11.55 9.51
N GLN A 137 15.24 12.88 9.45
CA GLN A 137 14.15 13.71 8.97
C GLN A 137 14.17 13.70 7.45
N GLU A 138 13.06 13.35 6.83
CA GLU A 138 12.93 13.25 5.38
C GLU A 138 11.66 13.99 4.93
N ASN A 139 11.70 14.53 3.71
CA ASN A 139 10.63 15.34 3.15
C ASN A 139 9.89 14.58 2.04
N VAL A 140 8.57 14.78 2.01
CA VAL A 140 7.66 14.13 1.08
C VAL A 140 6.87 15.21 0.36
N PHE A 141 7.07 15.30 -0.94
CA PHE A 141 6.29 16.16 -1.81
C PHE A 141 4.93 15.55 -2.10
N PHE A 142 3.88 16.39 -2.18
CA PHE A 142 2.55 15.92 -2.53
C PHE A 142 1.72 16.92 -3.31
N LEU A 143 0.73 16.39 -4.03
CA LEU A 143 -0.26 17.17 -4.75
C LEU A 143 -1.61 17.12 -4.05
N ALA A 144 -2.39 18.19 -4.17
CA ALA A 144 -3.77 18.27 -3.68
C ALA A 144 -4.65 17.13 -4.22
N SER A 145 -4.35 16.64 -5.44
CA SER A 145 -5.07 15.53 -6.08
C SER A 145 -4.85 14.17 -5.40
N LYS A 146 -3.82 14.05 -4.54
CA LYS A 146 -3.49 12.85 -3.76
C LYS A 146 -4.01 12.92 -2.32
N LEU A 147 -4.55 14.07 -1.92
CA LEU A 147 -5.10 14.28 -0.59
C LEU A 147 -6.55 13.78 -0.50
N PHE A 148 -6.86 13.08 0.59
CA PHE A 148 -8.19 12.64 0.97
C PHE A 148 -8.54 13.19 2.35
N ILE A 149 -9.65 13.91 2.44
CA ILE A 149 -10.19 14.41 3.69
C ILE A 149 -11.46 13.63 3.98
N ARG A 150 -11.53 12.97 5.15
CA ARG A 150 -12.67 12.10 5.53
C ARG A 150 -13.02 11.10 4.42
N SER A 151 -11.99 10.41 3.90
CA SER A 151 -12.09 9.42 2.82
C SER A 151 -12.58 9.94 1.47
N THR A 152 -12.68 11.26 1.29
CA THR A 152 -13.11 11.89 0.04
C THR A 152 -11.95 12.65 -0.57
N ARG A 153 -11.72 12.51 -1.88
CA ARG A 153 -10.63 13.23 -2.55
C ARG A 153 -10.83 14.73 -2.41
N PHE A 154 -9.79 15.42 -1.94
CA PHE A 154 -9.78 16.87 -1.78
C PHE A 154 -9.83 17.55 -3.16
N LYS A 155 -10.66 18.59 -3.29
CA LYS A 155 -10.92 19.28 -4.56
C LYS A 155 -10.60 20.77 -4.54
N SER A 156 -10.26 21.32 -3.38
CA SER A 156 -9.97 22.74 -3.23
C SER A 156 -8.47 23.04 -3.36
N ASN A 157 -8.10 24.31 -3.27
CA ASN A 157 -6.72 24.71 -3.05
C ASN A 157 -6.29 24.37 -1.62
N LEU A 158 -5.03 23.98 -1.43
CA LEU A 158 -4.50 23.66 -0.10
C LEU A 158 -4.23 24.94 0.70
N LYS A 159 -3.54 25.91 0.08
CA LYS A 159 -3.25 27.20 0.72
C LYS A 159 -4.55 27.94 1.05
N GLY A 160 -4.72 28.29 2.32
CA GLY A 160 -5.92 28.97 2.84
C GLY A 160 -7.12 28.04 3.06
N SER A 161 -6.95 26.72 2.95
CA SER A 161 -7.96 25.74 3.34
C SER A 161 -8.10 25.69 4.86
N THR A 162 -9.32 25.65 5.37
CA THR A 162 -9.61 25.38 6.80
C THR A 162 -9.51 23.90 7.15
N GLN A 163 -9.27 23.03 6.17
CA GLN A 163 -9.20 21.57 6.38
C GLN A 163 -7.78 21.03 6.51
N VAL A 164 -6.78 21.80 6.04
CA VAL A 164 -5.36 21.41 6.08
C VAL A 164 -4.53 22.67 6.30
N GLU A 165 -3.76 22.69 7.38
CA GLU A 165 -2.90 23.80 7.76
C GLU A 165 -1.46 23.29 7.98
N GLU A 166 -0.49 24.18 7.85
CA GLU A 166 0.89 23.87 8.27
C GLU A 166 0.92 23.54 9.77
N GLY A 167 1.72 22.55 10.15
CA GLY A 167 1.71 21.94 11.48
C GLY A 167 0.73 20.77 11.64
N THR A 168 -0.19 20.54 10.69
CA THR A 168 -1.13 19.40 10.77
C THR A 168 -0.41 18.07 10.55
N GLU A 169 -0.71 17.08 11.39
CA GLU A 169 -0.28 15.70 11.16
C GLU A 169 -1.17 15.00 10.13
N MET A 170 -0.53 14.35 9.16
CA MET A 170 -1.19 13.66 8.06
C MET A 170 -0.55 12.30 7.82
N TYR A 171 -1.38 11.36 7.40
CA TYR A 171 -0.98 10.00 7.11
C TYR A 171 -0.78 9.81 5.61
N PHE A 172 0.24 9.04 5.21
CA PHE A 172 0.59 8.92 3.81
C PHE A 172 1.30 7.60 3.46
N ASP A 173 1.22 7.26 2.17
CA ASP A 173 2.15 6.36 1.49
C ASP A 173 2.92 7.19 0.45
N ALA A 174 4.20 6.87 0.25
CA ALA A 174 5.05 7.57 -0.69
C ALA A 174 5.99 6.61 -1.43
N VAL A 175 6.38 7.02 -2.64
CA VAL A 175 7.39 6.34 -3.46
C VAL A 175 8.59 7.26 -3.66
N PRO A 176 9.79 6.74 -3.93
CA PRO A 176 10.92 7.57 -4.25
C PRO A 176 10.61 8.51 -5.43
N CYS A 177 11.06 9.75 -5.35
CA CYS A 177 11.06 10.69 -6.46
C CYS A 177 12.41 11.38 -6.59
N HIS A 178 12.71 11.82 -7.80
CA HIS A 178 13.94 12.55 -8.06
C HIS A 178 13.74 14.02 -7.69
N ASN A 179 14.77 14.63 -7.12
CA ASN A 179 14.75 16.04 -6.70
C ASN A 179 14.47 17.00 -7.87
N GLN A 180 14.70 16.58 -9.12
CA GLN A 180 14.38 17.37 -10.32
C GLN A 180 12.88 17.37 -10.66
N GLU A 181 12.10 16.42 -10.12
CA GLU A 181 10.65 16.33 -10.38
C GLU A 181 9.83 17.26 -9.46
N ASN A 182 10.47 17.91 -8.48
CA ASN A 182 9.79 18.83 -7.57
C ASN A 182 10.72 19.96 -7.08
N GLU A 183 10.20 21.18 -7.03
CA GLU A 183 10.94 22.39 -6.64
C GLU A 183 11.41 22.39 -5.17
N PHE A 184 11.01 21.39 -4.39
CA PHE A 184 11.28 21.29 -2.95
C PHE A 184 12.36 20.27 -2.61
N GLU A 185 13.05 19.73 -3.62
CA GLU A 185 14.12 18.73 -3.48
C GLU A 185 13.73 17.53 -2.60
N CYS A 186 12.45 17.18 -2.58
CA CYS A 186 11.96 16.04 -1.82
C CYS A 186 12.40 14.75 -2.50
N GLN A 187 12.79 13.78 -1.67
CA GLN A 187 13.22 12.43 -2.08
C GLN A 187 12.04 11.47 -2.23
N TRP A 188 10.86 11.88 -1.75
CA TRP A 188 9.64 11.09 -1.72
C TRP A 188 8.46 11.84 -2.32
N PHE A 189 7.62 11.11 -3.05
CA PHE A 189 6.36 11.59 -3.57
C PHE A 189 5.20 10.82 -2.96
N ALA A 190 4.29 11.52 -2.29
CA ALA A 190 3.11 10.90 -1.70
C ALA A 190 2.15 10.40 -2.79
N THR A 191 1.87 9.10 -2.78
CA THR A 191 0.87 8.50 -3.67
C THR A 191 -0.54 8.66 -3.12
N VAL A 192 -0.67 8.76 -1.78
CA VAL A 192 -1.90 9.08 -1.06
C VAL A 192 -1.58 9.85 0.23
N ILE A 193 -2.44 10.80 0.59
CA ILE A 193 -2.42 11.49 1.90
C ILE A 193 -3.82 11.50 2.50
N SER A 194 -3.92 11.35 3.80
CA SER A 194 -5.17 11.37 4.54
C SER A 194 -5.04 12.03 5.90
N ASN A 195 -6.06 12.79 6.28
CA ASN A 195 -6.20 13.30 7.66
C ASN A 195 -6.86 12.30 8.62
N ASN A 196 -7.24 11.12 8.12
CA ASN A 196 -7.88 10.09 8.91
C ASN A 196 -6.84 9.03 9.31
N PRO A 197 -6.50 8.88 10.61
CA PRO A 197 -5.61 7.80 11.09
C PRO A 197 -6.13 6.41 10.73
N ARG A 198 -7.46 6.24 10.63
CA ARG A 198 -8.09 4.97 10.24
C ARG A 198 -8.05 4.72 8.74
N ALA A 199 -7.62 5.70 7.93
CA ALA A 199 -7.32 5.46 6.52
C ALA A 199 -5.98 4.73 6.34
N MET A 200 -5.21 4.50 7.41
CA MET A 200 -4.05 3.61 7.42
C MET A 200 -4.44 2.24 7.94
N PHE A 201 -4.99 1.42 7.07
CA PHE A 201 -5.33 0.04 7.39
C PHE A 201 -4.38 -0.92 6.67
N ILE A 202 -3.61 -1.64 7.45
CA ILE A 202 -2.81 -2.73 6.95
C ILE A 202 -3.72 -3.93 6.75
N CYS A 203 -3.73 -4.45 5.53
CA CYS A 203 -4.35 -5.73 5.22
C CYS A 203 -3.26 -6.80 5.18
N GLY A 204 -3.55 -7.97 5.73
CA GLY A 204 -2.59 -9.07 5.69
C GLY A 204 -3.18 -10.39 6.14
N GLU A 205 -2.31 -11.38 6.17
CA GLU A 205 -2.60 -12.73 6.65
C GLU A 205 -1.88 -12.96 7.99
N GLY A 206 -2.50 -13.74 8.86
CA GLY A 206 -1.97 -13.99 10.19
C GLY A 206 -2.47 -15.28 10.80
N HIS A 207 -2.06 -15.50 12.04
CA HIS A 207 -2.50 -16.63 12.85
C HIS A 207 -2.99 -16.14 14.20
N VAL A 208 -4.08 -16.71 14.70
CA VAL A 208 -4.54 -16.48 16.07
C VAL A 208 -3.48 -17.04 17.03
N LEU A 209 -2.94 -16.18 17.89
CA LEU A 209 -1.98 -16.59 18.93
C LEU A 209 -2.71 -17.09 20.18
N ALA A 210 -3.75 -16.37 20.60
CA ALA A 210 -4.53 -16.70 21.78
C ALA A 210 -5.90 -16.00 21.74
N ILE A 211 -6.91 -16.65 22.32
CA ILE A 211 -8.17 -16.01 22.70
C ILE A 211 -8.08 -15.71 24.19
N ILE A 212 -8.14 -14.43 24.54
CA ILE A 212 -7.93 -13.96 25.91
C ILE A 212 -9.19 -14.26 26.74
N ASN A 213 -10.35 -13.95 26.20
CA ASN A 213 -11.65 -14.14 26.82
C ASN A 213 -12.76 -14.22 25.76
N ALA A 214 -14.02 -14.15 26.18
CA ALA A 214 -15.17 -14.23 25.27
C ALA A 214 -15.21 -13.14 24.20
N GLU A 215 -14.54 -12.01 24.43
CA GLU A 215 -14.64 -10.81 23.59
C GLU A 215 -13.36 -10.48 22.84
N TYR A 216 -12.19 -10.84 23.37
CA TYR A 216 -10.89 -10.41 22.85
C TYR A 216 -9.98 -11.57 22.50
N GLY A 217 -9.22 -11.40 21.43
CA GLY A 217 -8.13 -12.27 21.03
C GLY A 217 -6.90 -11.50 20.56
N ILE A 218 -5.77 -12.19 20.48
CA ILE A 218 -4.52 -11.69 19.92
C ILE A 218 -4.12 -12.58 18.75
N ALA A 219 -3.72 -11.95 17.65
CA ALA A 219 -3.14 -12.60 16.49
C ALA A 219 -1.73 -12.09 16.21
N LEU A 220 -0.98 -12.87 15.44
CA LEU A 220 0.27 -12.47 14.81
C LEU A 220 0.00 -12.27 13.32
N GLY A 221 0.12 -11.04 12.84
CA GLY A 221 -0.11 -10.70 11.44
C GLY A 221 1.18 -10.39 10.69
N SER A 222 1.29 -10.89 9.46
CA SER A 222 2.35 -10.50 8.53
C SER A 222 1.99 -9.16 7.89
N ILE A 223 2.73 -8.13 8.26
CA ILE A 223 2.51 -6.75 7.81
C ILE A 223 3.32 -6.45 6.54
N LYS A 224 4.52 -7.04 6.47
CA LYS A 224 5.43 -7.05 5.30
C LYS A 224 6.15 -8.41 5.29
N PRO A 225 6.82 -8.79 4.18
CA PRO A 225 7.68 -9.98 4.17
C PRO A 225 8.64 -9.97 5.36
N ASN A 226 8.62 -11.04 6.16
CA ASN A 226 9.42 -11.22 7.38
C ASN A 226 9.16 -10.23 8.53
N ILE A 227 8.14 -9.36 8.43
CA ILE A 227 7.75 -8.45 9.52
C ILE A 227 6.41 -8.87 10.07
N TRP A 228 6.44 -9.36 11.31
CA TRP A 228 5.27 -9.82 12.05
C TRP A 228 4.96 -8.86 13.20
N GLN A 229 3.68 -8.55 13.40
CA GLN A 229 3.25 -7.68 14.49
C GLN A 229 2.05 -8.28 15.23
N SER A 230 1.95 -7.96 16.52
CA SER A 230 0.82 -8.37 17.35
C SER A 230 -0.42 -7.52 17.04
N ILE A 231 -1.55 -8.19 16.85
CA ILE A 231 -2.84 -7.58 16.54
C ILE A 231 -3.83 -7.96 17.63
N LEU A 232 -4.34 -6.98 18.37
CA LEU A 232 -5.49 -7.18 19.25
C LEU A 232 -6.77 -7.10 18.43
N PHE A 233 -7.70 -8.03 18.64
CA PHE A 233 -9.01 -7.98 18.03
C PHE A 233 -10.13 -8.22 19.02
N HIS A 234 -11.27 -7.58 18.75
CA HIS A 234 -12.51 -7.71 19.52
C HIS A 234 -13.58 -8.41 18.67
N ARG A 235 -14.49 -9.16 19.30
CA ARG A 235 -15.55 -9.93 18.63
C ARG A 235 -16.44 -9.12 17.68
N SER A 236 -16.65 -7.83 17.96
CA SER A 236 -17.41 -6.94 17.08
C SER A 236 -16.73 -6.69 15.72
N MET A 237 -15.43 -6.96 15.63
CA MET A 237 -14.61 -6.82 14.42
C MET A 237 -14.34 -8.17 13.76
N CYS A 238 -14.90 -9.26 14.28
CA CYS A 238 -14.71 -10.61 13.73
C CYS A 238 -15.87 -11.00 12.82
N PHE A 239 -15.53 -11.63 11.69
CA PHE A 239 -16.48 -12.07 10.69
C PHE A 239 -16.21 -13.51 10.26
N LEU A 240 -17.26 -14.31 10.13
CA LEU A 240 -17.22 -15.65 9.56
C LEU A 240 -18.22 -15.71 8.41
N PHE A 241 -17.76 -15.99 7.18
CA PHE A 241 -18.59 -15.96 5.98
C PHE A 241 -19.44 -14.68 5.84
N GLN A 242 -18.83 -13.51 6.11
CA GLN A 242 -19.47 -12.19 6.13
C GLN A 242 -20.50 -11.96 7.27
N LEU A 243 -20.74 -12.95 8.13
CA LEU A 243 -21.54 -12.79 9.34
C LEU A 243 -20.68 -12.23 10.48
N ASN A 244 -21.12 -11.12 11.05
CA ASN A 244 -20.45 -10.49 12.18
C ASN A 244 -20.66 -11.33 13.46
N LEU A 245 -19.60 -11.50 14.25
CA LEU A 245 -19.57 -12.33 15.45
C LEU A 245 -19.72 -11.52 16.75
N SER A 246 -20.26 -10.29 16.69
CA SER A 246 -20.39 -9.36 17.82
C SER A 246 -21.08 -9.95 19.05
N THR A 247 -21.99 -10.90 18.85
CA THR A 247 -22.76 -11.55 19.91
C THR A 247 -22.26 -12.95 20.26
N LYS A 248 -21.25 -13.46 19.54
CA LYS A 248 -20.69 -14.80 19.76
C LYS A 248 -19.50 -14.75 20.70
N ASP A 249 -19.31 -15.83 21.44
CA ASP A 249 -18.11 -16.02 22.26
C ASP A 249 -16.95 -16.43 21.34
N LEU A 250 -15.86 -15.66 21.34
CA LEU A 250 -14.71 -15.96 20.48
C LEU A 250 -14.08 -17.32 20.76
N ARG A 251 -14.22 -17.85 21.98
CA ARG A 251 -13.65 -19.15 22.37
C ARG A 251 -14.37 -20.31 21.70
N GLU A 252 -15.59 -20.10 21.22
CA GLU A 252 -16.37 -21.08 20.47
C GLU A 252 -16.06 -21.04 18.97
N VAL A 253 -15.55 -19.92 18.46
CA VAL A 253 -15.37 -19.69 17.02
C VAL A 253 -13.92 -19.81 16.58
N PHE A 254 -12.99 -19.25 17.36
CA PHE A 254 -11.57 -19.25 17.03
C PHE A 254 -10.79 -20.14 17.99
N LYS A 255 -9.74 -20.77 17.46
CA LYS A 255 -8.73 -21.48 18.24
C LYS A 255 -7.33 -20.98 17.90
N LYS A 256 -6.39 -21.23 18.81
CA LYS A 256 -4.98 -20.96 18.59
C LYS A 256 -4.50 -21.67 17.32
N GLY A 257 -3.78 -20.93 16.47
CA GLY A 257 -3.25 -21.41 15.19
C GLY A 257 -4.19 -21.22 14.01
N ASP A 258 -5.44 -20.76 14.23
CA ASP A 258 -6.33 -20.46 13.10
C ASP A 258 -5.73 -19.40 12.19
N LYS A 259 -5.73 -19.69 10.90
CA LYS A 259 -5.35 -18.74 9.87
C LYS A 259 -6.43 -17.70 9.72
N ILE A 260 -6.01 -16.45 9.60
CA ILE A 260 -6.93 -15.31 9.49
C ILE A 260 -6.47 -14.35 8.40
N ASN A 261 -7.45 -13.68 7.80
CA ASN A 261 -7.24 -12.42 7.10
C ASN A 261 -7.58 -11.28 8.06
N PHE A 262 -6.79 -10.23 8.07
CA PHE A 262 -7.04 -9.07 8.92
C PHE A 262 -6.95 -7.75 8.16
N ILE A 263 -7.65 -6.76 8.71
CA ILE A 263 -7.49 -5.34 8.43
C ILE A 263 -7.22 -4.69 9.79
N ALA A 264 -6.05 -4.08 9.96
CA ALA A 264 -5.61 -3.55 11.25
C ALA A 264 -4.99 -2.17 11.11
N VAL A 265 -5.08 -1.38 12.18
CA VAL A 265 -4.49 -0.04 12.28
C VAL A 265 -3.43 -0.03 13.38
N PRO A 266 -2.40 0.84 13.31
CA PRO A 266 -1.46 1.01 14.42
C PRO A 266 -2.19 1.35 15.73
N SER A 267 -1.77 0.72 16.82
CA SER A 267 -2.32 1.01 18.14
C SER A 267 -1.81 2.36 18.67
N PRO A 268 -2.52 2.99 19.62
CA PRO A 268 -1.96 4.10 20.40
C PRO A 268 -0.65 3.70 21.11
N LYS A 269 0.18 4.70 21.45
CA LYS A 269 1.41 4.48 22.24
C LYS A 269 1.04 3.84 23.59
N LYS A 270 1.84 2.87 24.04
CA LYS A 270 1.66 2.09 25.30
C LYS A 270 0.49 1.11 25.31
N PHE A 271 -0.10 0.79 24.16
CA PHE A 271 -1.08 -0.27 24.05
C PHE A 271 -0.42 -1.66 24.07
N ILE A 272 -1.17 -2.70 24.46
CA ILE A 272 -0.64 -4.06 24.68
C ILE A 272 -0.20 -4.73 23.36
N ALA A 273 -0.96 -4.51 22.29
CA ALA A 273 -0.62 -4.97 20.95
C ALA A 273 -0.13 -3.80 20.11
N GLN A 274 0.71 -4.07 19.12
CA GLN A 274 1.23 -3.06 18.18
C GLN A 274 0.16 -2.55 17.22
N MET A 275 -0.87 -3.37 16.99
CA MET A 275 -1.95 -3.12 16.04
C MET A 275 -3.30 -3.45 16.67
N ILE A 276 -4.35 -2.77 16.19
CA ILE A 276 -5.75 -3.04 16.55
C ILE A 276 -6.49 -3.44 15.28
N ALA A 277 -7.15 -4.60 15.31
CA ALA A 277 -7.98 -5.04 14.20
C ALA A 277 -9.23 -4.18 14.07
N THR A 278 -9.50 -3.78 12.84
CA THR A 278 -10.80 -3.22 12.41
C THR A 278 -11.64 -4.29 11.71
N GLN A 279 -11.00 -5.35 11.21
CA GLN A 279 -11.66 -6.55 10.70
C GLN A 279 -10.75 -7.78 10.87
N ILE A 280 -11.32 -8.90 11.29
CA ILE A 280 -10.70 -10.23 11.32
C ILE A 280 -11.68 -11.19 10.67
N SER A 281 -11.18 -12.08 9.83
CA SER A 281 -11.98 -13.18 9.29
C SER A 281 -11.17 -14.46 9.22
N ILE A 282 -11.82 -15.60 9.42
CA ILE A 282 -11.18 -16.91 9.24
C ILE A 282 -10.73 -17.01 7.78
N TYR A 283 -9.46 -17.37 7.59
CA TYR A 283 -8.92 -17.66 6.27
C TYR A 283 -9.60 -18.91 5.75
N THR A 284 -10.40 -18.74 4.70
CA THR A 284 -10.99 -19.84 3.96
C THR A 284 -10.16 -20.01 2.70
N ASP A 285 -9.55 -21.19 2.51
CA ASP A 285 -8.85 -21.47 1.25
C ASP A 285 -9.90 -21.43 0.13
N PRO A 286 -9.81 -20.48 -0.81
CA PRO A 286 -10.82 -20.33 -1.85
C PRO A 286 -10.89 -21.57 -2.78
N ARG A 287 -9.95 -22.51 -2.69
CA ARG A 287 -9.96 -23.78 -3.43
C ARG A 287 -10.82 -24.87 -2.79
N LEU A 288 -11.18 -24.74 -1.51
CA LEU A 288 -11.94 -25.77 -0.79
C LEU A 288 -13.47 -25.62 -0.92
N GLY A 289 -13.95 -24.59 -1.59
CA GLY A 289 -15.39 -24.27 -1.66
C GLY A 289 -16.00 -23.98 -0.28
N PRO A 290 -17.26 -23.52 -0.21
CA PRO A 290 -17.97 -23.50 1.06
C PRO A 290 -18.18 -24.93 1.53
N GLN A 291 -17.46 -25.35 2.56
CA GLN A 291 -17.81 -26.57 3.30
C GLN A 291 -19.00 -26.21 4.19
N LEU A 292 -20.19 -26.63 3.76
CA LEU A 292 -21.41 -26.64 4.57
C LEU A 292 -21.35 -27.79 5.60
#